data_AF-A0A920R0U1-F1
#
_entry.id   AF-A0A920R0U1-F1
#
_cell.length_a   1.000
_cell.length_b   1.000
_cell.length_c   1.000
_cell.angle_alpha   90.00
_cell.angle_beta   90.00
_cell.angle_gamma   90.00
#
_symmetry.space_group_name_H-M   'P 1'
#
loop_
_entity.id
_entity.type
_entity.pdbx_description
1 polymer ?
#
loop_
_entity_poly.entity_id
_entity_poly.type
_entity_poly.pdbx_seq_one_letter_code
_entity_poly.pdbx_strand_id
1 'polypeptide(L)'
;MVRGKRALQPRKSHTDGTGKDSIETAVSSTEAARAALGSEAEVMLDVYMSWDADVTIQMNIALQHVGIHWFEDVLTPDDLAELGRLREQIHPVNMAGGKHEFTDRGFAEISKNRSYDIWQPDITWCGGITAGLRIVEMAIQDKATVVPHEVGSLGVYTSSLLRNVRISQN
;
A
#
# COMPACT_ATOMS: atom_id res chain seq x y z
N MET A 1 -22.53 -3.63 19.43
CA MET A 1 -22.53 -4.30 18.12
C MET A 1 -21.81 -3.39 17.13
N VAL A 2 -20.47 -3.47 17.06
CA VAL A 2 -19.66 -2.65 16.15
C VAL A 2 -19.46 -3.46 14.87
N ARG A 3 -20.18 -3.13 13.80
CA ARG A 3 -19.92 -3.68 12.47
C ARG A 3 -18.57 -3.12 12.01
N GLY A 4 -17.52 -3.94 12.03
CA GLY A 4 -16.20 -3.55 11.55
C GLY A 4 -16.25 -3.18 10.07
N LYS A 5 -15.59 -2.08 9.70
CA LYS A 5 -15.32 -1.74 8.31
C LYS A 5 -14.67 -2.95 7.63
N ARG A 6 -15.29 -3.45 6.56
CA ARG A 6 -14.74 -4.54 5.76
C ARG A 6 -13.80 -3.89 4.73
N ALA A 7 -12.50 -4.07 4.91
CA ALA A 7 -11.51 -3.80 3.87
C ALA A 7 -11.40 -5.06 3.01
N LEU A 8 -11.51 -4.92 1.68
CA LEU A 8 -11.32 -6.02 0.74
C LEU A 8 -10.33 -5.56 -0.33
N GLN A 9 -9.21 -6.26 -0.44
CA GLN A 9 -8.30 -6.14 -1.58
C GLN A 9 -8.75 -7.16 -2.63
N PRO A 10 -9.19 -6.72 -3.83
CA PRO A 10 -9.44 -7.64 -4.93
C PRO A 10 -8.18 -8.47 -5.21
N ARG A 11 -8.31 -9.76 -5.53
CA ARG A 11 -7.13 -10.57 -5.94
C ARG A 11 -6.49 -9.93 -7.17
N LYS A 12 -5.15 -9.87 -7.18
CA LYS A 12 -4.29 -9.32 -8.25
C LYS A 12 -4.90 -9.53 -9.65
N SER A 13 -5.54 -8.50 -10.21
CA SER A 13 -5.79 -8.45 -11.64
C SER A 13 -4.45 -8.17 -12.30
N HIS A 14 -3.90 -9.15 -13.02
CA HIS A 14 -2.69 -8.96 -13.81
C HIS A 14 -3.05 -8.11 -15.03
N THR A 15 -3.13 -6.79 -14.84
CA THR A 15 -3.06 -5.85 -15.96
C THR A 15 -1.59 -5.54 -16.13
N ASP A 16 -0.98 -6.13 -17.14
CA ASP A 16 0.39 -5.98 -17.60
C ASP A 16 0.69 -4.61 -18.24
N GLY A 17 -0.24 -3.66 -18.18
CA GLY A 17 -0.31 -2.57 -19.14
C GLY A 17 -0.22 -1.17 -18.56
N THR A 18 0.79 -0.43 -19.01
CA THR A 18 0.87 1.04 -18.99
C THR A 18 0.16 1.69 -20.19
N GLY A 19 -0.51 0.89 -21.03
CA GLY A 19 -1.26 1.36 -22.19
C GLY A 19 -2.62 1.98 -21.86
N LYS A 20 -3.21 2.72 -22.81
CA LYS A 20 -4.52 3.36 -22.63
C LYS A 20 -5.65 2.33 -22.41
N ASP A 21 -5.65 1.25 -23.19
CA ASP A 21 -6.66 0.18 -23.08
C ASP A 21 -6.59 -0.54 -21.73
N SER A 22 -5.38 -0.65 -21.15
CA SER A 22 -5.18 -1.21 -19.80
C SER A 22 -5.65 -0.27 -18.70
N ILE A 23 -5.50 1.06 -18.86
CA ILE A 23 -6.04 2.06 -17.92
C ILE A 23 -7.57 1.99 -17.89
N GLU A 24 -8.23 2.03 -19.05
CA GLU A 24 -9.70 1.96 -19.13
C GLU A 24 -10.23 0.66 -18.53
N THR A 25 -9.54 -0.46 -18.79
CA THR A 25 -9.87 -1.77 -18.21
C THR A 25 -9.69 -1.79 -16.68
N ALA A 26 -8.61 -1.22 -16.16
CA ALA A 26 -8.34 -1.13 -14.74
C ALA A 26 -9.38 -0.25 -14.03
N VAL A 27 -9.77 0.88 -14.64
CA VAL A 27 -10.83 1.77 -14.12
C VAL A 27 -12.16 1.03 -14.03
N SER A 28 -12.60 0.42 -15.14
CA SER A 28 -13.86 -0.34 -15.19
C SER A 28 -13.91 -1.48 -14.17
N SER A 29 -12.80 -2.22 -14.03
CA SER A 29 -12.70 -3.30 -13.04
C SER A 29 -12.80 -2.78 -11.60
N THR A 30 -12.20 -1.62 -11.33
CA THR A 30 -12.22 -0.99 -10.01
C THR A 30 -13.60 -0.44 -9.67
N GLU A 31 -14.29 0.17 -10.63
CA GLU A 31 -15.68 0.62 -10.48
C GLU A 31 -16.63 -0.54 -10.19
N ALA A 32 -16.46 -1.66 -10.91
CA ALA A 32 -17.23 -2.87 -10.66
C ALA A 32 -16.99 -3.41 -9.24
N ALA A 33 -15.74 -3.40 -8.77
CA ALA A 33 -15.42 -3.78 -7.39
C ALA A 33 -16.07 -2.84 -6.36
N ARG A 34 -16.02 -1.52 -6.59
CA ARG A 34 -16.69 -0.53 -5.73
C ARG A 34 -18.21 -0.75 -5.70
N ALA A 35 -18.84 -1.00 -6.85
CA ALA A 35 -20.28 -1.28 -6.91
C ALA A 35 -20.65 -2.55 -6.12
N ALA A 36 -19.82 -3.60 -6.19
CA ALA A 36 -20.04 -4.85 -5.47
C ALA A 36 -19.83 -4.72 -3.95
N LEU A 37 -18.85 -3.91 -3.52
CA LEU A 37 -18.49 -3.73 -2.11
C LEU A 37 -19.36 -2.70 -1.38
N GLY A 38 -19.96 -1.77 -2.12
CA GLY A 38 -20.73 -0.66 -1.59
C GLY A 38 -19.85 0.54 -1.19
N SER A 39 -20.49 1.63 -0.76
CA SER A 39 -19.83 2.91 -0.45
C SER A 39 -18.93 2.87 0.79
N GLU A 40 -19.25 2.00 1.75
CA GLU A 40 -18.59 2.00 3.07
C GLU A 40 -17.26 1.25 3.12
N ALA A 41 -16.96 0.44 2.08
CA ALA A 41 -15.73 -0.34 2.05
C ALA A 41 -14.53 0.54 1.67
N GLU A 42 -13.38 0.29 2.28
CA GLU A 42 -12.11 0.81 1.78
C GLU A 42 -11.70 -0.03 0.56
N VAL A 43 -11.29 0.65 -0.52
CA VAL A 43 -10.85 0.03 -1.78
C VAL A 43 -9.39 0.37 -1.99
N MET A 44 -8.59 -0.65 -2.28
CA MET A 44 -7.14 -0.55 -2.45
C MET A 44 -6.73 -1.26 -3.73
N LEU A 45 -5.68 -0.77 -4.39
CA LEU A 45 -5.16 -1.35 -5.63
C LEU A 45 -3.67 -1.68 -5.47
N ASP A 46 -3.31 -2.97 -5.59
CA ASP A 46 -1.92 -3.44 -5.70
C ASP A 46 -1.60 -3.69 -7.17
N VAL A 47 -0.60 -2.96 -7.66
CA VAL A 47 -0.22 -2.96 -9.07
C VAL A 47 1.14 -3.61 -9.29
N TYR A 48 1.76 -4.14 -8.24
CA TYR A 48 2.96 -4.98 -8.32
C TYR A 48 4.09 -4.41 -9.19
N MET A 49 4.43 -3.15 -8.95
CA MET A 49 5.53 -2.39 -9.60
C MET A 49 5.35 -2.25 -11.12
N SER A 50 4.12 -2.35 -11.63
CA SER A 50 3.84 -2.31 -13.08
C SER A 50 3.55 -0.92 -13.63
N TRP A 51 3.40 0.10 -12.77
CA TRP A 51 3.13 1.47 -13.19
C TRP A 51 4.39 2.33 -13.17
N ASP A 52 4.30 3.49 -13.80
CA ASP A 52 5.23 4.60 -13.64
C ASP A 52 4.50 5.79 -12.98
N ALA A 53 5.20 6.90 -12.77
CA ALA A 53 4.63 8.10 -12.17
C ALA A 53 3.45 8.66 -12.99
N ASP A 54 3.56 8.69 -14.31
CA ASP A 54 2.55 9.27 -15.20
C ASP A 54 1.26 8.45 -15.19
N VAL A 55 1.38 7.12 -15.28
CA VAL A 55 0.25 6.19 -15.17
C VAL A 55 -0.40 6.30 -13.79
N THR A 56 0.41 6.39 -12.73
CA THR A 56 -0.10 6.53 -11.37
C THR A 56 -0.92 7.82 -11.20
N ILE A 57 -0.45 8.94 -11.74
CA ILE A 57 -1.19 10.22 -11.71
C ILE A 57 -2.48 10.12 -12.53
N GLN A 58 -2.43 9.52 -13.72
CA GLN A 58 -3.62 9.32 -14.55
C GLN A 58 -4.67 8.45 -13.84
N MET A 59 -4.24 7.36 -13.22
CA MET A 59 -5.11 6.48 -12.44
C MET A 59 -5.68 7.18 -11.20
N ASN A 60 -4.88 8.01 -10.53
CA ASN A 60 -5.37 8.84 -9.41
C ASN A 60 -6.53 9.75 -9.83
N ILE A 61 -6.38 10.42 -10.98
CA ILE A 61 -7.41 11.31 -11.53
C ILE A 61 -8.64 10.51 -11.98
N ALA A 62 -8.42 9.42 -12.71
CA ALA A 62 -9.49 8.61 -13.27
C ALA A 62 -10.32 7.87 -12.21
N LEU A 63 -9.77 7.62 -11.02
CA LEU A 63 -10.43 6.89 -9.93
C LEU A 63 -10.89 7.77 -8.77
N GLN A 64 -10.85 9.10 -8.89
CA GLN A 64 -11.24 10.01 -7.79
C GLN A 64 -12.64 9.72 -7.25
N HIS A 65 -13.60 9.42 -8.14
CA HIS A 65 -14.99 9.11 -7.77
C HIS A 65 -15.15 7.76 -7.08
N VAL A 66 -14.18 6.86 -7.20
CA VAL A 66 -14.21 5.54 -6.57
C VAL A 66 -13.87 5.62 -5.08
N GLY A 67 -13.15 6.67 -4.66
CA GLY A 67 -12.68 6.81 -3.28
C GLY A 67 -11.67 5.73 -2.92
N ILE A 68 -10.55 5.70 -3.65
CA ILE A 68 -9.43 4.80 -3.38
C ILE A 68 -8.76 5.19 -2.06
N HIS A 69 -8.49 4.18 -1.23
CA HIS A 69 -7.82 4.37 0.05
C HIS A 69 -6.29 4.39 -0.09
N TRP A 70 -5.72 3.46 -0.86
CA TRP A 70 -4.30 3.49 -1.25
C TRP A 70 -4.02 2.85 -2.60
N PHE A 71 -2.90 3.27 -3.20
CA PHE A 71 -2.20 2.52 -4.26
C PHE A 71 -0.98 1.82 -3.67
N GLU A 72 -0.79 0.55 -4.00
CA GLU A 72 0.27 -0.32 -3.49
C GLU A 72 1.26 -0.71 -4.60
N ASP A 73 2.55 -0.60 -4.28
CA ASP A 73 3.67 -0.96 -5.16
C ASP A 73 3.53 -0.35 -6.56
N VAL A 74 3.38 0.97 -6.64
CA VAL A 74 3.17 1.65 -7.94
C VAL A 74 4.43 1.67 -8.80
N LEU A 75 5.60 1.89 -8.21
CA LEU A 75 6.90 1.89 -8.89
C LEU A 75 7.77 0.74 -8.35
N THR A 76 8.91 0.51 -9.00
CA THR A 76 9.97 -0.35 -8.44
C THR A 76 10.45 0.17 -7.08
N PRO A 77 10.81 -0.73 -6.13
CA PRO A 77 11.38 -0.34 -4.84
C PRO A 77 12.68 0.44 -4.94
N ASP A 78 13.39 0.38 -6.08
CA ASP A 78 14.65 1.11 -6.27
C ASP A 78 14.45 2.64 -6.37
N ASP A 79 13.24 3.12 -6.70
CA ASP A 79 12.96 4.53 -6.98
C ASP A 79 12.36 5.28 -5.78
N LEU A 80 12.88 5.03 -4.57
CA LEU A 80 12.34 5.58 -3.30
C LEU A 80 12.17 7.12 -3.29
N ALA A 81 13.09 7.86 -3.90
CA ALA A 81 13.02 9.31 -3.97
C ALA A 81 11.90 9.80 -4.89
N GLU A 82 11.64 9.08 -5.98
CA GLU A 82 10.54 9.38 -6.90
C GLU A 82 9.19 9.03 -6.27
N LEU A 83 9.10 7.87 -5.61
CA LEU A 83 7.95 7.49 -4.80
C LEU A 83 7.57 8.58 -3.79
N GLY A 84 8.55 9.15 -3.08
CA GLY A 84 8.32 10.25 -2.14
C GLY A 84 7.69 11.49 -2.80
N ARG A 85 8.17 11.88 -3.99
CA ARG A 85 7.60 13.01 -4.74
C ARG A 85 6.22 12.68 -5.32
N LEU A 86 6.02 11.45 -5.77
CA LEU A 86 4.75 11.00 -6.35
C LEU A 86 3.66 10.89 -5.29
N ARG A 87 4.01 10.42 -4.09
CA ARG A 87 3.11 10.37 -2.93
C ARG A 87 2.46 11.73 -2.65
N GLU A 88 3.22 12.82 -2.72
CA GLU A 88 2.69 14.16 -2.54
C GLU A 88 1.69 14.56 -3.64
N GLN A 89 1.92 14.10 -4.87
CA GLN A 89 1.07 14.43 -6.04
C GLN A 89 -0.25 13.67 -6.06
N ILE A 90 -0.31 12.47 -5.47
CA ILE A 90 -1.52 11.64 -5.46
C ILE A 90 -2.42 11.86 -4.24
N HIS A 91 -1.97 12.64 -3.26
CA HIS A 91 -2.76 12.99 -2.08
C HIS A 91 -4.16 13.51 -2.49
N PRO A 92 -5.26 13.08 -1.83
CA PRO A 92 -5.32 12.40 -0.54
C PRO A 92 -5.24 10.86 -0.58
N VAL A 93 -4.99 10.25 -1.74
CA VAL A 93 -4.79 8.79 -1.82
C VAL A 93 -3.45 8.44 -1.18
N ASN A 94 -3.43 7.44 -0.31
CA ASN A 94 -2.21 7.00 0.36
C ASN A 94 -1.33 6.18 -0.59
N MET A 95 -0.02 6.23 -0.37
CA MET A 95 0.94 5.33 -1.02
C MET A 95 1.36 4.22 -0.07
N ALA A 96 1.20 2.97 -0.51
CA ALA A 96 1.57 1.78 0.23
C ALA A 96 2.69 1.00 -0.51
N GLY A 97 3.58 0.37 0.26
CA GLY A 97 4.60 -0.49 -0.32
C GLY A 97 5.68 -0.90 0.68
N GLY A 98 6.75 -1.49 0.15
CA GLY A 98 7.88 -1.98 0.95
C GLY A 98 7.89 -3.50 1.16
N LYS A 99 7.00 -4.26 0.50
CA LYS A 99 7.05 -5.74 0.58
C LYS A 99 8.34 -6.31 -0.02
N HIS A 100 8.92 -5.61 -0.99
CA HIS A 100 10.20 -5.95 -1.62
C HIS A 100 11.40 -5.18 -1.03
N GLU A 101 11.22 -4.50 0.10
CA GLU A 101 12.33 -3.84 0.80
C GLU A 101 12.87 -4.74 1.92
N PHE A 102 14.18 -4.72 2.11
CA PHE A 102 14.88 -5.63 3.02
C PHE A 102 15.61 -4.87 4.13
N THR A 103 15.69 -5.49 5.30
CA THR A 103 16.38 -4.97 6.50
C THR A 103 15.75 -3.70 7.09
N ASP A 104 16.04 -3.40 8.35
CA ASP A 104 15.71 -2.12 8.96
C ASP A 104 16.39 -0.94 8.25
N ARG A 105 17.54 -1.15 7.60
CA ARG A 105 18.24 -0.10 6.86
C ARG A 105 17.53 0.32 5.57
N GLY A 106 16.94 -0.63 4.85
CA GLY A 106 16.13 -0.32 3.67
C GLY A 106 14.92 0.54 4.03
N PHE A 107 14.23 0.17 5.11
CA PHE A 107 13.13 0.98 5.64
C PHE A 107 13.57 2.34 6.21
N ALA A 108 14.81 2.49 6.67
CA ALA A 108 15.34 3.81 7.01
C ALA A 108 15.50 4.72 5.76
N GLU A 109 15.76 4.16 4.58
CA GLU A 109 15.75 4.94 3.34
C GLU A 109 14.32 5.28 2.89
N ILE A 110 13.34 4.39 3.10
CA ILE A 110 11.92 4.70 2.92
C ILE A 110 11.50 5.89 3.81
N SER A 111 11.90 5.85 5.09
CA SER A 111 11.68 6.94 6.07
C SER A 111 12.22 8.27 5.56
N LYS A 112 13.52 8.28 5.23
CA LYS A 112 14.25 9.46 4.77
C LYS A 112 13.66 10.08 3.49
N ASN A 113 13.24 9.25 2.54
CA ASN A 113 12.63 9.71 1.29
C ASN A 113 11.12 9.94 1.40
N ARG A 114 10.51 9.59 2.55
CA ARG A 114 9.06 9.69 2.78
C ARG A 114 8.24 8.94 1.73
N SER A 115 8.75 7.80 1.25
CA SER A 115 8.24 7.11 0.06
C SER A 115 6.83 6.54 0.21
N TYR A 116 6.42 6.17 1.43
CA TYR A 116 5.13 5.53 1.69
C TYR A 116 4.44 6.11 2.92
N ASP A 117 3.10 6.19 2.86
CA ASP A 117 2.22 6.42 4.02
C ASP A 117 2.02 5.13 4.83
N ILE A 118 1.96 3.99 4.12
CA ILE A 118 1.69 2.67 4.67
C ILE A 118 2.85 1.74 4.32
N TRP A 119 3.59 1.29 5.32
CA TRP A 119 4.73 0.41 5.16
C TRP A 119 4.29 -1.04 5.26
N GLN A 120 4.72 -1.86 4.31
CA GLN A 120 4.27 -3.24 4.18
C GLN A 120 5.44 -4.25 4.23
N PRO A 121 6.26 -4.25 5.31
CA PRO A 121 7.35 -5.21 5.41
C PRO A 121 6.83 -6.64 5.37
N ASP A 122 7.44 -7.48 4.53
CA ASP A 122 7.27 -8.92 4.65
C ASP A 122 8.20 -9.43 5.76
N ILE A 123 7.64 -9.94 6.85
CA ILE A 123 8.44 -10.38 8.01
C ILE A 123 9.41 -11.52 7.66
N THR A 124 9.08 -12.33 6.64
CA THR A 124 9.94 -13.43 6.21
C THR A 124 11.10 -12.95 5.32
N TRP A 125 11.01 -11.75 4.75
CA TRP A 125 12.02 -11.20 3.84
C TRP A 125 12.83 -10.07 4.47
N CYS A 126 12.19 -9.19 5.25
CA CYS A 126 12.80 -7.96 5.77
C CYS A 126 13.88 -8.19 6.84
N GLY A 127 14.24 -9.44 7.15
CA GLY A 127 15.21 -9.80 8.19
C GLY A 127 14.59 -10.40 9.46
N GLY A 128 13.34 -10.88 9.39
CA GLY A 128 12.67 -11.56 10.49
C GLY A 128 12.01 -10.61 11.49
N ILE A 129 11.46 -11.18 12.57
CA ILE A 129 10.72 -10.46 13.61
C ILE A 129 11.57 -9.32 14.21
N THR A 130 12.86 -9.55 14.46
CA THR A 130 13.75 -8.54 15.05
C THR A 130 13.88 -7.30 14.18
N ALA A 131 14.07 -7.47 12.87
CA ALA A 131 14.11 -6.34 11.94
C ALA A 131 12.71 -5.69 11.82
N GLY A 132 11.66 -6.50 11.74
CA GLY A 132 10.27 -6.03 11.69
C GLY A 132 9.89 -5.13 12.87
N LEU A 133 10.31 -5.45 14.09
CA LEU A 133 10.06 -4.61 15.27
C LEU A 133 10.74 -3.24 15.16
N ARG A 134 11.98 -3.19 14.68
CA ARG A 134 12.69 -1.91 14.45
C ARG A 134 12.04 -1.08 13.34
N ILE A 135 11.55 -1.75 12.29
CA ILE A 135 10.78 -1.10 11.21
C ILE A 135 9.51 -0.46 11.78
N VAL A 136 8.80 -1.16 12.67
CA VAL A 136 7.62 -0.60 13.36
C VAL A 136 7.99 0.60 14.23
N GLU A 137 9.08 0.54 14.98
CA GLU A 137 9.56 1.67 15.79
C GLU A 137 9.86 2.92 14.94
N MET A 138 10.50 2.75 13.78
CA MET A 138 10.74 3.85 12.83
C MET A 138 9.44 4.40 12.25
N ALA A 139 8.52 3.52 11.83
CA ALA A 139 7.23 3.95 11.28
C ALA A 139 6.42 4.79 12.29
N ILE A 140 6.48 4.45 13.59
CA ILE A 140 5.84 5.25 14.65
C ILE A 140 6.41 6.67 14.69
N GLN A 141 7.73 6.83 14.56
CA GLN A 141 8.37 8.15 14.55
C GLN A 141 7.94 8.97 13.33
N ASP A 142 7.77 8.30 12.18
CA ASP A 142 7.35 8.92 10.92
C ASP A 142 5.84 9.13 10.81
N LYS A 143 5.06 8.65 11.79
CA LYS A 143 3.59 8.59 11.76
C LYS A 143 3.06 7.81 10.56
N ALA A 144 3.84 6.85 10.06
CA ALA A 144 3.43 5.91 9.03
C ALA A 144 2.64 4.75 9.65
N THR A 145 1.71 4.18 8.90
CA THR A 145 1.01 2.96 9.30
C THR A 145 1.80 1.74 8.86
N VAL A 146 1.86 0.68 9.67
CA VAL A 146 2.49 -0.58 9.27
C VAL A 146 1.42 -1.65 9.05
N VAL A 147 1.37 -2.20 7.84
CA VAL A 147 0.51 -3.31 7.44
C VAL A 147 1.40 -4.38 6.81
N PRO A 148 1.97 -5.31 7.59
CA PRO A 148 2.90 -6.30 7.05
C PRO A 148 2.30 -7.07 5.88
N HIS A 149 3.10 -7.30 4.84
CA HIS A 149 2.69 -8.14 3.72
C HIS A 149 2.49 -9.59 4.21
N GLU A 150 1.36 -10.20 3.86
CA GLU A 150 1.03 -11.55 4.33
C GLU A 150 1.60 -12.64 3.41
N VAL A 151 2.49 -13.47 3.95
CA VAL A 151 2.86 -14.78 3.39
C VAL A 151 2.49 -15.87 4.39
N GLY A 152 1.33 -16.51 4.16
CA GLY A 152 0.92 -17.74 4.85
C GLY A 152 0.62 -17.60 6.36
N SER A 153 0.57 -18.73 7.06
CA SER A 153 0.11 -18.84 8.46
C SER A 153 0.97 -18.08 9.48
N LEU A 154 2.21 -17.71 9.13
CA LEU A 154 3.08 -16.86 9.98
C LEU A 154 2.55 -15.43 10.08
N GLY A 155 1.96 -14.90 9.00
CA GLY A 155 1.37 -13.55 8.94
C GLY A 155 0.23 -13.32 9.92
N VAL A 156 -0.55 -14.36 10.24
CA VAL A 156 -1.64 -14.27 11.23
C VAL A 156 -1.11 -14.11 12.65
N TYR A 157 0.02 -14.75 12.99
CA TYR A 157 0.65 -14.62 14.31
C TYR A 157 1.34 -13.26 14.47
N THR A 158 2.05 -12.76 13.45
CA THR A 158 2.63 -11.41 13.48
C THR A 158 1.58 -10.31 13.43
N SER A 159 0.53 -10.45 12.60
CA SER A 159 -0.63 -9.54 12.61
C SER A 159 -1.31 -9.52 13.97
N SER A 160 -1.48 -10.66 14.65
CA SER A 160 -2.07 -10.69 16.01
C SER A 160 -1.17 -10.10 17.10
N LEU A 161 0.16 -10.20 16.96
CA LEU A 161 1.12 -9.52 17.84
C LEU A 161 1.20 -8.01 17.56
N LEU A 162 1.03 -7.59 16.30
CA LEU A 162 1.04 -6.19 15.85
C LEU A 162 -0.37 -5.55 15.87
N ARG A 163 -1.44 -6.30 16.14
CA ARG A 163 -2.83 -5.79 16.26
C ARG A 163 -3.00 -4.76 17.37
N ASN A 164 -2.05 -4.68 18.30
CA ASN A 164 -1.96 -3.63 19.30
C ASN A 164 -1.32 -2.34 18.79
N VAL A 165 -0.86 -2.29 17.54
CA VAL A 165 -0.45 -1.07 16.84
C VAL A 165 -1.60 -0.58 15.97
N ARG A 166 -2.68 -0.11 16.63
CA ARG A 166 -3.61 0.86 16.04
C ARG A 166 -3.27 2.20 16.68
N ILE A 167 -2.53 3.06 15.97
CA ILE A 167 -2.38 4.46 16.39
C ILE A 167 -3.26 5.31 15.47
N SER A 168 -4.52 5.42 15.86
CA SER A 168 -5.46 6.39 15.31
C SER A 168 -5.35 7.68 16.14
N GLN A 169 -4.73 8.68 15.51
CA GLN A 169 -4.91 10.14 15.63
C GLN A 169 -4.75 10.83 17.00
N ASN A 170 -3.95 11.89 16.95
CA ASN A 170 -4.28 13.18 17.54
C ASN A 170 -4.11 14.26 16.45
#